data_AF-A0A7C7ZQA7-F1
#
_entry.id   AF-A0A7C7ZQA7-F1
#
_cell.length_a   1.000
_cell.length_b   1.000
_cell.length_c   1.000
_cell.angle_alpha   90.00
_cell.angle_beta   90.00
_cell.angle_gamma   90.00
#
_symmetry.space_group_name_H-M   'P 1'
#
loop_
_entity.id
_entity.type
_entity.pdbx_description
1 polymer ?
#
loop_
_entity_poly.entity_id
_entity_poly.type
_entity_poly.pdbx_seq_one_letter_code
_entity_poly.pdbx_strand_id
1 'polypeptide(L)'
;NNIFKAIQTGENVISYINSFAKPLNDLLMGDLFIKIRNQVKDIHTEYREVRLFVATHMHAGDGNVHTNIPVHSHNTQMLHQAEAVVDEIMTLASDLGGVISGEHGIGLTKYQYLSDEFKQEFIEYKNKIDPNGHFNKGKLMPGSGLDNAFTPSLRLVEQEALILESSEIGEINDMVKSCLRCGKCKDVCTTHVPEANLLYSPRDKIIGTNLISEAFLYEEQTRRGVSINHFDEFNDIADHCTICHRCEAPCPVNIDFGDVSIKMKNILVKQKQRHTNIAAKVSIAYLNMTKPWQINLTKKLLIDLGYKAQHIASRLSKPLLKKQPNKTVGNPSALTQLITILDKPLPTDTGMAPLRSLLNINDVGTIPILAHPDKSNADSPSVFYFPGCGSERLYSKIGLATIALLYHQGVKVVLPPSYLCCGYPQASAGNEAKSK
;
A
#
# COMPACT_ATOMS: atom_id res chain seq x y z
N ASN A 1 25.09 -48.53 -0.50
CA ASN A 1 23.78 -47.84 -0.46
C ASN A 1 23.53 -47.29 0.93
N ASN A 2 23.62 -45.98 1.09
CA ASN A 2 23.31 -45.29 2.34
C ASN A 2 21.79 -45.32 2.54
N ILE A 3 21.31 -45.85 3.67
CA ILE A 3 19.89 -45.86 4.06
C ILE A 3 19.26 -44.47 3.88
N PHE A 4 20.02 -43.41 4.14
CA PHE A 4 19.59 -42.04 3.95
C PHE A 4 19.21 -41.70 2.50
N LYS A 5 19.98 -42.19 1.52
CA LYS A 5 19.71 -41.95 0.09
C LYS A 5 18.47 -42.71 -0.38
N ALA A 6 18.25 -43.92 0.14
CA ALA A 6 17.03 -44.69 -0.12
C ALA A 6 15.79 -44.02 0.48
N ILE A 7 15.93 -43.37 1.65
CA ILE A 7 14.84 -42.58 2.26
C ILE A 7 14.56 -41.30 1.44
N GLN A 8 15.59 -40.58 0.99
CA GLN A 8 15.43 -39.35 0.19
C GLN A 8 14.76 -39.58 -1.17
N THR A 9 15.08 -40.69 -1.83
CA THR A 9 14.52 -41.04 -3.15
C THR A 9 13.13 -41.67 -3.08
N GLY A 10 12.64 -41.96 -1.87
CA GLY A 10 11.40 -42.70 -1.68
C GLY A 10 11.51 -44.20 -1.99
N GLU A 11 12.70 -44.70 -2.31
CA GLU A 11 12.97 -46.14 -2.45
C GLU A 11 12.66 -46.90 -1.16
N ASN A 12 12.81 -46.24 -0.01
CA ASN A 12 12.43 -46.78 1.29
C ASN A 12 11.61 -45.77 2.09
N VAL A 13 10.32 -46.06 2.31
CA VAL A 13 9.41 -45.19 3.08
C VAL A 13 9.19 -45.77 4.47
N ILE A 14 9.80 -45.15 5.49
CA ILE A 14 9.61 -45.55 6.89
C ILE A 14 8.40 -44.79 7.47
N SER A 15 7.25 -45.45 7.51
CA SER A 15 6.03 -44.89 8.10
C SER A 15 6.05 -45.02 9.62
N TYR A 16 5.93 -43.91 10.36
CA TYR A 16 5.73 -43.93 11.81
C TYR A 16 4.52 -44.78 12.22
N ILE A 17 3.42 -44.67 11.47
CA ILE A 17 2.17 -45.37 11.76
C ILE A 17 2.39 -46.88 11.68
N ASN A 18 2.99 -47.35 10.58
CA ASN A 18 3.11 -48.79 10.31
C ASN A 18 4.31 -49.42 11.03
N SER A 19 5.42 -48.68 11.16
CA SER A 19 6.69 -49.23 11.65
C SER A 19 6.86 -49.09 13.17
N PHE A 20 6.11 -48.19 13.80
CA PHE A 20 6.24 -47.91 15.23
C PHE A 20 4.89 -47.89 15.95
N ALA A 21 3.98 -47.00 15.57
CA ALA A 21 2.76 -46.75 16.34
C ALA A 21 1.84 -47.98 16.41
N LYS A 22 1.60 -48.66 15.27
CA LYS A 22 0.76 -49.86 15.23
C LYS A 22 1.39 -51.03 16.01
N PRO A 23 2.65 -51.44 15.76
CA PRO A 23 3.31 -52.48 16.57
C PRO A 23 3.32 -52.18 18.08
N LEU A 24 3.57 -50.93 18.46
CA LEU A 24 3.54 -50.51 19.86
C LEU A 24 2.13 -50.62 20.46
N ASN A 25 1.11 -50.19 19.72
CA ASN A 25 -0.28 -50.29 20.16
C ASN A 25 -0.76 -51.74 20.28
N ASP A 26 -0.28 -52.61 19.40
CA ASP A 26 -0.57 -54.06 19.43
C ASP A 26 0.14 -54.74 20.61
N LEU A 27 1.36 -54.31 20.96
CA LEU A 27 2.09 -54.80 22.12
C LEU A 27 1.47 -54.32 23.44
N LEU A 28 0.97 -53.08 23.47
CA LEU A 28 0.38 -52.42 24.64
C LEU A 28 -1.16 -52.42 24.58
N MET A 29 -1.74 -53.57 24.27
CA MET A 29 -3.19 -53.77 24.22
C MET A 29 -3.84 -53.80 25.60
N GLY A 30 -5.08 -53.31 25.70
CA GLY A 30 -5.89 -53.30 26.92
C GLY A 30 -5.93 -51.95 27.64
N ASP A 31 -6.90 -51.80 28.56
CA ASP A 31 -7.22 -50.52 29.19
C ASP A 31 -6.12 -50.02 30.14
N LEU A 32 -5.35 -50.93 30.74
CA LEU A 32 -4.26 -50.62 31.66
C LEU A 32 -3.17 -49.74 31.01
N PHE A 33 -2.94 -49.87 29.70
CA PHE A 33 -1.87 -49.18 28.99
C PHE A 33 -2.32 -47.94 28.21
N ILE A 34 -3.61 -47.56 28.28
CA ILE A 34 -4.14 -46.38 27.57
C ILE A 34 -3.33 -45.13 27.91
N LYS A 35 -3.00 -44.92 29.19
CA LYS A 35 -2.23 -43.74 29.63
C LYS A 35 -0.84 -43.69 28.99
N ILE A 36 -0.15 -44.83 28.90
CA ILE A 36 1.19 -44.91 28.28
C ILE A 36 1.10 -44.66 26.78
N ARG A 37 0.13 -45.28 26.08
CA ARG A 37 -0.06 -45.06 24.65
C ARG A 37 -0.37 -43.61 24.31
N ASN A 38 -1.21 -42.95 25.12
CA ASN A 38 -1.50 -41.53 24.97
C ASN A 38 -0.25 -40.68 25.21
N GLN A 39 0.51 -40.93 26.28
CA GLN A 39 1.76 -40.21 26.53
C GLN A 39 2.77 -40.34 25.37
N VAL A 40 2.95 -41.53 24.80
CA VAL A 40 3.84 -41.72 23.64
C VAL A 40 3.33 -40.95 22.41
N LYS A 41 2.01 -40.95 22.18
CA LYS A 41 1.39 -40.19 21.10
C LYS A 41 1.56 -38.68 21.30
N ASP A 42 1.41 -38.20 22.53
CA ASP A 42 1.55 -36.78 22.89
C ASP A 42 2.99 -36.34 22.67
N ILE A 43 3.98 -37.11 23.15
CA ILE A 43 5.41 -36.89 22.89
C ILE A 43 5.68 -36.84 21.38
N HIS A 44 5.17 -37.81 20.62
CA HIS A 44 5.37 -37.81 19.17
C HIS A 44 4.76 -36.58 18.48
N THR A 45 3.61 -36.13 18.95
CA THR A 45 2.94 -34.93 18.43
C THR A 45 3.78 -33.69 18.71
N GLU A 46 4.30 -33.55 19.94
CA GLU A 46 5.20 -32.46 20.32
C GLU A 46 6.44 -32.38 19.42
N TYR A 47 7.12 -33.51 19.19
CA TYR A 47 8.30 -33.56 18.30
C TYR A 47 7.95 -33.31 16.82
N ARG A 48 6.74 -33.63 16.37
CA ARG A 48 6.31 -33.36 14.99
C ARG A 48 6.08 -31.89 14.74
N GLU A 49 5.51 -31.16 15.70
CA GLU A 49 5.25 -29.71 15.57
C GLU A 49 6.55 -28.90 15.49
N VAL A 50 7.62 -29.34 16.17
CA VAL A 50 8.92 -28.64 16.17
C VAL A 50 9.88 -29.13 15.08
N ARG A 51 9.45 -30.06 14.21
CA ARG A 51 10.31 -30.59 13.14
C ARG A 51 10.48 -29.58 12.02
N LEU A 52 11.73 -29.23 11.73
CA LEU A 52 12.06 -28.38 10.59
C LEU A 52 12.02 -29.14 9.27
N PHE A 53 11.54 -28.44 8.24
CA PHE A 53 11.65 -28.85 6.85
C PHE A 53 11.90 -27.62 5.98
N VAL A 54 12.59 -27.83 4.86
CA VAL A 54 12.85 -26.78 3.87
C VAL A 54 11.85 -26.94 2.74
N ALA A 55 10.89 -26.02 2.66
CA ALA A 55 9.95 -25.94 1.55
C ALA A 55 10.56 -25.11 0.43
N THR A 56 10.74 -25.71 -0.74
CA THR A 56 11.30 -25.03 -1.91
C THR A 56 10.23 -24.73 -2.95
N HIS A 57 10.33 -23.56 -3.56
CA HIS A 57 9.65 -23.22 -4.80
C HIS A 57 10.62 -22.46 -5.70
N MET A 58 10.46 -22.52 -7.02
CA MET A 58 11.45 -21.96 -7.94
C MET A 58 10.82 -21.19 -9.09
N HIS A 59 11.50 -20.12 -9.48
CA HIS A 59 11.40 -19.55 -10.81
C HIS A 59 12.38 -20.33 -11.70
N ALA A 60 11.86 -21.32 -12.42
CA ALA A 60 12.71 -22.22 -13.19
C ALA A 60 13.42 -21.53 -14.37
N GLY A 61 12.83 -20.44 -14.90
CA GLY A 61 13.33 -19.75 -16.08
C GLY A 61 14.62 -18.95 -15.84
N ASP A 62 14.82 -18.44 -14.63
CA ASP A 62 16.00 -17.65 -14.23
C ASP A 62 16.86 -18.37 -13.17
N GLY A 63 16.48 -19.59 -12.79
CA GLY A 63 17.25 -20.42 -11.86
C GLY A 63 17.16 -19.97 -10.41
N ASN A 64 16.16 -19.15 -10.05
CA ASN A 64 15.99 -18.67 -8.68
C ASN A 64 15.16 -19.66 -7.84
N VAL A 65 15.78 -20.24 -6.79
CA VAL A 65 15.14 -21.16 -5.84
C VAL A 65 14.89 -20.45 -4.52
N HIS A 66 13.63 -20.34 -4.14
CA HIS A 66 13.20 -19.80 -2.86
C HIS A 66 13.10 -20.93 -1.83
N THR A 67 13.86 -20.80 -0.74
CA THR A 67 13.89 -21.74 0.39
C THR A 67 13.16 -21.16 1.60
N ASN A 68 12.06 -21.78 2.01
CA ASN A 68 11.27 -21.36 3.17
C ASN A 68 11.38 -22.40 4.29
N ILE A 69 11.62 -21.95 5.52
CA ILE A 69 11.69 -22.80 6.71
C ILE A 69 10.57 -22.35 7.65
N PRO A 70 9.43 -23.06 7.71
CA PRO A 70 8.36 -22.74 8.64
C PRO A 70 8.83 -22.94 10.08
N VAL A 71 8.67 -21.91 10.90
CA VAL A 71 9.08 -21.91 12.31
C VAL A 71 8.00 -21.33 13.20
N HIS A 72 7.97 -21.80 14.44
CA HIS A 72 7.21 -21.17 15.50
C HIS A 72 8.05 -20.04 16.12
N SER A 73 7.63 -18.79 15.92
CA SER A 73 8.36 -17.61 16.39
C SER A 73 8.54 -17.52 17.91
N HIS A 74 7.75 -18.27 18.69
CA HIS A 74 7.84 -18.34 20.15
C HIS A 74 8.76 -19.48 20.64
N ASN A 75 9.27 -20.32 19.75
CA ASN A 75 10.16 -21.43 20.09
C ASN A 75 11.60 -21.09 19.71
N THR A 76 12.36 -20.57 20.68
CA THR A 76 13.75 -20.13 20.49
C THR A 76 14.67 -21.28 20.02
N GLN A 77 14.46 -22.49 20.52
CA GLN A 77 15.28 -23.64 20.11
C GLN A 77 15.05 -23.99 18.63
N MET A 78 13.80 -23.95 18.18
CA MET A 78 13.44 -24.17 16.78
C MET A 78 14.04 -23.07 15.88
N LEU A 79 14.07 -21.82 16.33
CA LEU A 79 14.71 -20.71 15.61
C LEU A 79 16.23 -20.92 15.45
N HIS A 80 16.94 -21.29 16.51
CA HIS A 80 18.37 -21.59 16.43
C HIS A 80 18.68 -22.77 15.50
N GLN A 81 17.85 -23.81 15.52
CA GLN A 81 18.00 -24.92 14.58
C GLN A 81 17.75 -24.49 13.14
N ALA A 82 16.76 -23.60 12.91
CA ALA A 82 16.49 -23.06 11.57
C ALA A 82 17.64 -22.19 11.07
N GLU A 83 18.29 -21.42 11.95
CA GLU A 83 19.49 -20.64 11.61
C GLU A 83 20.65 -21.54 11.16
N ALA A 84 20.92 -22.64 11.87
CA ALA A 84 21.92 -23.63 11.44
C ALA A 84 21.59 -24.25 10.08
N VAL A 85 20.31 -24.53 9.80
CA VAL A 85 19.87 -24.99 8.48
C VAL A 85 20.08 -23.92 7.40
N VAL A 86 19.91 -22.63 7.72
CA VAL A 86 20.23 -21.54 6.80
C VAL A 86 21.72 -21.52 6.47
N ASP A 87 22.61 -21.72 7.46
CA ASP A 87 24.06 -21.80 7.21
C ASP A 87 24.39 -22.90 6.20
N GLU A 88 23.82 -24.11 6.38
CA GLU A 88 24.01 -25.24 5.46
C GLU A 88 23.51 -24.92 4.04
N ILE A 89 22.36 -24.25 3.92
CA ILE A 89 21.81 -23.82 2.62
C ILE A 89 22.74 -22.80 1.94
N MET A 90 23.31 -21.86 2.68
CA MET A 90 24.21 -20.84 2.13
C MET A 90 25.52 -21.45 1.64
N THR A 91 26.10 -22.40 2.39
CA THR A 91 27.26 -23.17 1.95
C THR A 91 26.93 -23.97 0.69
N LEU A 92 25.82 -24.70 0.68
CA LEU A 92 25.39 -25.48 -0.49
C LEU A 92 25.20 -24.61 -1.74
N ALA A 93 24.55 -23.45 -1.60
CA ALA A 93 24.37 -22.52 -2.71
C ALA A 93 25.71 -22.05 -3.29
N SER A 94 26.69 -21.81 -2.44
CA SER A 94 28.04 -21.38 -2.84
C SER A 94 28.81 -22.53 -3.51
N ASP A 95 28.75 -23.74 -2.97
CA ASP A 95 29.39 -24.94 -3.53
C ASP A 95 28.86 -25.30 -4.92
N LEU A 96 27.58 -24.98 -5.19
CA LEU A 96 26.95 -25.14 -6.50
C LEU A 96 27.29 -24.01 -7.48
N GLY A 97 28.12 -23.04 -7.09
CA GLY A 97 28.46 -21.87 -7.92
C GLY A 97 27.34 -20.83 -8.03
N GLY A 98 26.37 -20.86 -7.11
CA GLY A 98 25.28 -19.89 -7.03
C GLY A 98 25.65 -18.63 -6.25
N VAL A 99 24.63 -17.83 -5.91
CA VAL A 99 24.76 -16.61 -5.08
C VAL A 99 23.84 -16.69 -3.87
N ILE A 100 24.25 -16.06 -2.75
CA ILE A 100 23.50 -16.08 -1.48
C ILE A 100 22.16 -15.31 -1.52
N SER A 101 21.92 -14.51 -2.58
CA SER A 101 20.68 -13.79 -2.76
C SER A 101 20.37 -13.54 -4.24
N GLY A 102 19.29 -14.15 -4.73
CA GLY A 102 18.79 -13.91 -6.09
C GLY A 102 18.03 -12.59 -6.24
N GLU A 103 17.08 -12.31 -5.33
CA GLU A 103 16.14 -11.17 -5.49
C GLU A 103 16.06 -10.23 -4.28
N HIS A 104 16.21 -10.72 -3.05
CA HIS A 104 15.81 -9.97 -1.84
C HIS A 104 16.95 -9.11 -1.23
N GLY A 105 18.08 -9.00 -1.94
CA GLY A 105 19.26 -8.27 -1.47
C GLY A 105 19.95 -8.95 -0.28
N ILE A 106 20.91 -8.24 0.33
CA ILE A 106 21.74 -8.79 1.42
C ILE A 106 21.18 -8.40 2.79
N GLY A 107 20.95 -7.10 3.02
CA GLY A 107 20.48 -6.60 4.31
C GLY A 107 21.40 -6.99 5.48
N LEU A 108 20.86 -7.03 6.70
CA LEU A 108 21.59 -7.49 7.89
C LEU A 108 21.68 -9.02 7.94
N THR A 109 20.64 -9.70 7.48
CA THR A 109 20.45 -11.16 7.63
C THR A 109 21.44 -11.97 6.81
N LYS A 110 21.90 -11.48 5.66
CA LYS A 110 22.82 -12.21 4.79
C LYS A 110 24.24 -11.65 4.77
N TYR A 111 24.50 -10.58 5.52
CA TYR A 111 25.80 -9.90 5.49
C TYR A 111 26.96 -10.82 5.91
N GLN A 112 26.71 -11.71 6.87
CA GLN A 112 27.71 -12.67 7.37
C GLN A 112 28.20 -13.66 6.30
N TYR A 113 27.37 -13.97 5.30
CA TYR A 113 27.70 -14.91 4.23
C TYR A 113 28.37 -14.26 3.01
N LEU A 114 28.51 -12.92 2.98
CA LEU A 114 29.29 -12.27 1.93
C LEU A 114 30.78 -12.60 2.09
N SER A 115 31.48 -12.71 0.96
CA SER A 115 32.95 -12.80 0.98
C SER A 115 33.56 -11.50 1.50
N ASP A 116 34.76 -11.59 2.08
CA ASP A 116 35.42 -10.43 2.63
C ASP A 116 35.88 -9.44 1.55
N GLU A 117 36.15 -9.92 0.33
CA GLU A 117 36.44 -9.03 -0.81
C GLU A 117 35.23 -8.16 -1.14
N PHE A 118 34.03 -8.75 -1.29
CA PHE A 118 32.81 -8.00 -1.58
C PHE A 118 32.46 -7.02 -0.45
N LYS A 119 32.67 -7.41 0.82
CA LYS A 119 32.48 -6.50 1.96
C LYS A 119 33.40 -5.28 1.83
N GLN A 120 34.69 -5.49 1.56
CA GLN A 120 35.65 -4.38 1.43
C GLN A 120 35.34 -3.45 0.27
N GLU A 121 35.05 -3.99 -0.92
CA GLU A 121 34.67 -3.16 -2.08
C GLU A 121 33.43 -2.29 -1.78
N PHE A 122 32.42 -2.86 -1.12
CA PHE A 122 31.23 -2.11 -0.72
C PHE A 122 31.54 -1.03 0.32
N ILE A 123 32.39 -1.33 1.31
CA ILE A 123 32.81 -0.39 2.36
C ILE A 123 33.56 0.80 1.73
N GLU A 124 34.52 0.54 0.84
CA GLU A 124 35.27 1.58 0.13
C GLU A 124 34.35 2.47 -0.69
N TYR A 125 33.45 1.86 -1.46
CA TYR A 125 32.45 2.58 -2.24
C TYR A 125 31.55 3.43 -1.35
N LYS A 126 31.01 2.86 -0.27
CA LYS A 126 30.11 3.56 0.66
C LYS A 126 30.81 4.73 1.34
N ASN A 127 32.06 4.57 1.76
CA ASN A 127 32.85 5.66 2.35
C ASN A 127 33.11 6.79 1.34
N LYS A 128 33.23 6.48 0.04
CA LYS A 128 33.37 7.49 -1.01
C LYS A 128 32.08 8.28 -1.23
N ILE A 129 30.92 7.63 -1.22
CA ILE A 129 29.63 8.28 -1.56
C ILE A 129 28.86 8.83 -0.35
N ASP A 130 29.10 8.28 0.83
CA ASP A 130 28.42 8.60 2.10
C ASP A 130 29.45 8.72 3.24
N PRO A 131 30.44 9.63 3.13
CA PRO A 131 31.55 9.75 4.09
C PRO A 131 31.08 10.09 5.52
N ASN A 132 29.89 10.68 5.66
CA ASN A 132 29.30 11.04 6.94
C ASN A 132 28.35 9.95 7.49
N GLY A 133 28.14 8.85 6.74
CA GLY A 133 27.34 7.71 7.17
C GLY A 133 25.85 8.03 7.39
N HIS A 134 25.25 8.85 6.53
CA HIS A 134 23.85 9.25 6.64
C HIS A 134 22.87 8.15 6.19
N PHE A 135 23.25 7.29 5.25
CA PHE A 135 22.36 6.27 4.69
C PHE A 135 22.56 4.92 5.36
N ASN A 136 21.54 4.38 6.03
CA ASN A 136 21.60 3.06 6.69
C ASN A 136 22.85 2.92 7.60
N LYS A 137 23.06 3.89 8.48
CA LYS A 137 24.21 3.96 9.38
C LYS A 137 24.46 2.63 10.10
N GLY A 138 25.70 2.14 10.03
CA GLY A 138 26.12 0.90 10.69
C GLY A 138 25.66 -0.40 10.02
N LYS A 139 24.81 -0.36 8.99
CA LYS A 139 24.40 -1.56 8.24
C LYS A 139 25.34 -1.81 7.07
N LEU A 140 25.62 -3.09 6.80
CA LEU A 140 26.56 -3.52 5.75
C LEU A 140 27.97 -2.93 5.95
N MET A 141 28.37 -2.75 7.21
CA MET A 141 29.66 -2.25 7.65
C MET A 141 30.30 -3.26 8.62
N PRO A 142 31.59 -3.13 8.98
CA PRO A 142 32.19 -3.96 10.03
C PRO A 142 31.37 -3.87 11.33
N GLY A 143 31.09 -5.03 11.94
CA GLY A 143 30.20 -5.13 13.11
C GLY A 143 28.69 -5.16 12.78
N SER A 144 28.32 -5.17 11.50
CA SER A 144 26.95 -5.42 11.07
C SER A 144 26.62 -6.91 11.18
N GLY A 145 25.42 -7.22 11.67
CA GLY A 145 24.97 -8.59 11.89
C GLY A 145 23.60 -8.60 12.58
N LEU A 146 23.18 -9.79 13.00
CA LEU A 146 21.91 -10.00 13.68
C LEU A 146 21.98 -9.79 15.20
N ASP A 147 23.18 -9.70 15.78
CA ASP A 147 23.37 -9.55 17.24
C ASP A 147 22.67 -8.33 17.83
N ASN A 148 22.52 -7.27 17.04
CA ASN A 148 21.85 -6.03 17.43
C ASN A 148 20.49 -5.84 16.73
N ALA A 149 19.97 -6.87 16.05
CA ALA A 149 18.70 -6.80 15.34
C ALA A 149 17.54 -7.06 16.30
N PHE A 150 16.72 -6.04 16.53
CA PHE A 150 15.44 -6.21 17.23
C PHE A 150 14.33 -6.48 16.22
N THR A 151 13.64 -7.61 16.38
CA THR A 151 12.47 -7.96 15.56
C THR A 151 11.29 -8.21 16.50
N PRO A 152 10.27 -7.32 16.54
CA PRO A 152 9.09 -7.57 17.35
C PRO A 152 8.30 -8.76 16.78
N SER A 153 7.81 -9.64 17.65
CA SER A 153 6.88 -10.70 17.24
C SER A 153 5.45 -10.18 17.31
N LEU A 154 4.83 -9.95 16.15
CA LEU A 154 3.42 -9.52 16.08
C LEU A 154 2.46 -10.51 16.76
N ARG A 155 2.83 -11.80 16.86
CA ARG A 155 2.03 -12.81 17.59
C ARG A 155 2.09 -12.63 19.12
N LEU A 156 3.19 -12.10 19.65
CA LEU A 156 3.26 -11.68 21.06
C LEU A 156 2.40 -10.44 21.29
N VAL A 157 2.34 -9.53 20.30
CA VAL A 157 1.44 -8.35 20.33
C VAL A 157 -0.03 -8.76 20.23
N GLU A 158 -0.38 -9.77 19.43
CA GLU A 158 -1.74 -10.31 19.28
C GLU A 158 -2.26 -11.03 20.55
N GLN A 159 -1.41 -11.79 21.26
CA GLN A 159 -1.83 -12.51 22.48
C GLN A 159 -2.18 -11.58 23.65
N GLU A 160 -1.59 -10.39 23.73
CA GLU A 160 -1.94 -9.37 24.72
C GLU A 160 -3.13 -8.49 24.26
N ALA A 161 -3.53 -8.59 23.00
CA ALA A 161 -4.55 -7.74 22.39
C ALA A 161 -5.89 -8.47 22.20
N LEU A 162 -6.46 -8.98 23.29
CA LEU A 162 -7.89 -9.32 23.38
C LEU A 162 -8.83 -8.13 23.03
N ILE A 163 -8.28 -6.93 22.83
CA ILE A 163 -8.97 -5.67 22.50
C ILE A 163 -8.91 -5.36 20.98
N LEU A 164 -8.07 -6.07 20.21
CA LEU A 164 -7.81 -5.78 18.78
C LEU A 164 -8.98 -6.16 17.85
N GLU A 165 -9.95 -6.97 18.31
CA GLU A 165 -11.15 -7.32 17.52
C GLU A 165 -12.08 -6.11 17.23
N SER A 166 -11.70 -4.89 17.65
CA SER A 166 -12.49 -3.68 17.37
C SER A 166 -11.73 -2.43 16.91
N SER A 167 -10.40 -2.48 16.70
CA SER A 167 -9.65 -1.27 16.31
C SER A 167 -9.48 -1.15 14.80
N GLU A 168 -9.91 -0.02 14.24
CA GLU A 168 -9.78 0.30 12.80
C GLU A 168 -8.31 0.31 12.32
N ILE A 169 -7.37 0.42 13.26
CA ILE A 169 -5.92 0.34 13.03
C ILE A 169 -5.48 -1.09 12.69
N GLY A 170 -6.13 -2.12 13.26
CA GLY A 170 -5.89 -3.52 12.89
C GLY A 170 -6.17 -3.78 11.42
N GLU A 171 -7.28 -3.23 10.89
CA GLU A 171 -7.60 -3.33 9.46
C GLU A 171 -6.52 -2.67 8.58
N ILE A 172 -5.97 -1.53 9.00
CA ILE A 172 -4.86 -0.89 8.27
C ILE A 172 -3.63 -1.79 8.27
N ASN A 173 -3.27 -2.36 9.42
CA ASN A 173 -2.15 -3.29 9.53
C ASN A 173 -2.34 -4.49 8.58
N ASP A 174 -3.54 -5.05 8.53
CA ASP A 174 -3.86 -6.15 7.61
C ASP A 174 -3.68 -5.78 6.13
N MET A 175 -3.99 -4.53 5.76
CA MET A 175 -3.78 -4.04 4.39
C MET A 175 -2.29 -3.86 4.03
N VAL A 176 -1.38 -3.68 5.00
CA VAL A 176 0.02 -3.33 4.74
C VAL A 176 1.05 -4.40 5.16
N LYS A 177 0.70 -5.31 6.08
CA LYS A 177 1.65 -6.26 6.69
C LYS A 177 2.34 -7.19 5.70
N SER A 178 1.72 -7.47 4.56
CA SER A 178 2.27 -8.34 3.51
C SER A 178 3.41 -7.68 2.70
N CYS A 179 3.77 -6.43 2.98
CA CYS A 179 4.77 -5.69 2.22
C CYS A 179 6.16 -6.34 2.27
N LEU A 180 6.63 -6.83 1.11
CA LEU A 180 7.97 -7.41 0.94
C LEU A 180 9.11 -6.38 0.87
N ARG A 181 8.79 -5.07 0.94
CA ARG A 181 9.75 -3.95 0.91
C ARG A 181 10.67 -3.90 -0.33
N CYS A 182 10.29 -4.56 -1.44
CA CYS A 182 11.07 -4.67 -2.68
C CYS A 182 11.22 -3.34 -3.46
N GLY A 183 10.27 -2.40 -3.33
CA GLY A 183 10.36 -1.08 -3.96
C GLY A 183 9.89 -0.99 -5.41
N LYS A 184 9.36 -2.06 -6.02
CA LYS A 184 8.81 -2.04 -7.40
C LYS A 184 7.74 -0.96 -7.63
N CYS A 185 7.02 -0.57 -6.58
CA CYS A 185 6.00 0.47 -6.66
C CYS A 185 6.56 1.90 -6.80
N LYS A 186 7.86 2.15 -6.55
CA LYS A 186 8.42 3.51 -6.43
C LYS A 186 8.26 4.35 -7.70
N ASP A 187 8.58 3.78 -8.85
CA ASP A 187 8.71 4.51 -10.11
C ASP A 187 7.36 4.96 -10.69
N VAL A 188 6.26 4.30 -10.30
CA VAL A 188 4.92 4.62 -10.79
C VAL A 188 4.19 5.69 -9.96
N CYS A 189 4.74 6.05 -8.80
CA CYS A 189 4.07 6.95 -7.86
C CYS A 189 4.27 8.42 -8.26
N THR A 190 3.16 9.10 -8.54
CA THR A 190 3.15 10.49 -9.03
C THR A 190 3.53 11.53 -7.98
N THR A 191 3.52 11.15 -6.70
CA THR A 191 3.92 12.03 -5.60
C THR A 191 5.36 11.77 -5.15
N HIS A 192 6.04 10.75 -5.69
CA HIS A 192 7.40 10.43 -5.31
C HIS A 192 8.40 11.14 -6.22
N VAL A 193 9.25 11.95 -5.61
CA VAL A 193 10.36 12.67 -6.23
C VAL A 193 11.61 12.32 -5.41
N PRO A 194 12.46 11.39 -5.89
CA PRO A 194 13.58 10.85 -5.10
C PRO A 194 14.47 11.92 -4.44
N GLU A 195 14.73 13.03 -5.13
CA GLU A 195 15.58 14.13 -4.63
C GLU A 195 14.91 14.99 -3.54
N ALA A 196 13.57 15.03 -3.51
CA ALA A 196 12.83 15.97 -2.66
C ALA A 196 12.14 15.28 -1.48
N ASN A 197 11.59 14.07 -1.66
CA ASN A 197 10.66 13.49 -0.69
C ASN A 197 10.82 11.96 -0.55
N LEU A 198 12.05 11.52 -0.34
CA LEU A 198 12.43 10.10 -0.21
C LEU A 198 11.52 9.31 0.77
N LEU A 199 11.12 9.93 1.88
CA LEU A 199 10.25 9.32 2.91
C LEU A 199 8.82 9.01 2.42
N TYR A 200 8.38 9.62 1.31
CA TYR A 200 7.03 9.46 0.76
C TYR A 200 7.02 8.67 -0.55
N SER A 201 8.03 7.82 -0.76
CA SER A 201 7.92 6.77 -1.77
C SER A 201 6.73 5.85 -1.41
N PRO A 202 6.02 5.26 -2.38
CA PRO A 202 4.87 4.40 -2.10
C PRO A 202 5.24 3.23 -1.18
N ARG A 203 6.45 2.67 -1.31
CA ARG A 203 6.96 1.67 -0.37
C ARG A 203 7.14 2.25 1.03
N ASP A 204 7.77 3.42 1.13
CA ASP A 204 8.11 3.99 2.43
C ASP A 204 6.86 4.54 3.14
N LYS A 205 5.80 4.91 2.40
CA LYS A 205 4.46 5.17 2.95
C LYS A 205 3.84 3.91 3.57
N ILE A 206 3.90 2.77 2.88
CA ILE A 206 3.43 1.47 3.42
C ILE A 206 4.20 1.14 4.71
N ILE A 207 5.54 1.29 4.69
CA ILE A 207 6.39 1.04 5.86
C ILE A 207 6.06 2.02 6.99
N GLY A 208 5.91 3.31 6.69
CA GLY A 208 5.54 4.34 7.66
C GLY A 208 4.19 4.07 8.30
N THR A 209 3.18 3.73 7.50
CA THR A 209 1.86 3.31 7.99
C THR A 209 1.96 2.10 8.93
N ASN A 210 2.77 1.09 8.58
CA ASN A 210 2.99 -0.06 9.45
C ASN A 210 3.67 0.32 10.76
N LEU A 211 4.75 1.10 10.71
CA LEU A 211 5.49 1.56 11.90
C LEU A 211 4.64 2.41 12.83
N ILE A 212 3.83 3.31 12.27
CA ILE A 212 2.91 4.12 13.07
C ILE A 212 1.85 3.21 13.69
N SER A 213 1.26 2.26 12.93
CA SER A 213 0.29 1.30 13.46
C SER A 213 0.87 0.48 14.61
N GLU A 214 2.12 0.01 14.50
CA GLU A 214 2.85 -0.66 15.58
C GLU A 214 3.02 0.26 16.80
N ALA A 215 3.33 1.56 16.59
CA ALA A 215 3.46 2.53 17.67
C ALA A 215 2.12 2.78 18.41
N PHE A 216 1.00 2.85 17.68
CA PHE A 216 -0.35 2.91 18.27
C PHE A 216 -0.59 1.71 19.20
N LEU A 217 -0.35 0.50 18.68
CA LEU A 217 -0.57 -0.74 19.42
C LEU A 217 0.31 -0.79 20.68
N TYR A 218 1.58 -0.43 20.55
CA TYR A 218 2.51 -0.41 21.67
C TYR A 218 2.10 0.58 22.77
N GLU A 219 1.66 1.80 22.41
CA GLU A 219 1.23 2.78 23.41
C GLU A 219 -0.10 2.42 24.06
N GLU A 220 -1.05 1.84 23.30
CA GLU A 220 -2.31 1.37 23.87
C GLU A 220 -2.08 0.27 24.92
N GLN A 221 -1.08 -0.59 24.71
CA GLN A 221 -0.71 -1.66 25.65
C GLN A 221 0.07 -1.14 26.86
N THR A 222 1.00 -0.21 26.64
CA THR A 222 1.99 0.17 27.66
C THR A 222 1.63 1.45 28.43
N ARG A 223 0.66 2.24 27.95
CA ARG A 223 0.32 3.55 28.51
C ARG A 223 -1.18 3.75 28.64
N ARG A 224 -1.57 4.76 29.44
CA ARG A 224 -2.95 5.22 29.55
C ARG A 224 -3.24 6.23 28.43
N GLY A 225 -3.43 5.73 27.22
CA GLY A 225 -3.84 6.52 26.06
C GLY A 225 -2.76 6.68 25.00
N VAL A 226 -3.20 7.17 23.85
CA VAL A 226 -2.45 7.24 22.60
C VAL A 226 -2.00 8.67 22.33
N SER A 227 -0.76 8.84 21.91
CA SER A 227 -0.21 10.14 21.52
C SER A 227 -0.92 10.73 20.31
N ILE A 228 -1.25 12.02 20.37
CA ILE A 228 -1.83 12.77 19.26
C ILE A 228 -0.85 12.84 18.07
N ASN A 229 0.46 12.81 18.36
CA ASN A 229 1.50 12.85 17.33
C ASN A 229 1.35 11.71 16.32
N HIS A 230 0.92 10.53 16.75
CA HIS A 230 0.74 9.40 15.81
C HIS A 230 -0.39 9.67 14.80
N PHE A 231 -1.44 10.40 15.21
CA PHE A 231 -2.49 10.84 14.29
C PHE A 231 -1.99 11.93 13.32
N ASP A 232 -1.09 12.81 13.76
CA ASP A 232 -0.45 13.80 12.88
C ASP A 232 0.39 13.13 11.79
N GLU A 233 1.17 12.11 12.16
CA GLU A 233 1.95 11.31 11.20
C GLU A 233 1.04 10.53 10.23
N PHE A 234 -0.10 9.99 10.71
CA PHE A 234 -1.11 9.41 9.82
C PHE A 234 -1.68 10.42 8.83
N ASN A 235 -1.99 11.65 9.27
CA ASN A 235 -2.46 12.72 8.38
C ASN A 235 -1.42 13.01 7.31
N ASP A 236 -0.16 13.16 7.71
CA ASP A 236 0.93 13.52 6.82
C ASP A 236 1.18 12.46 5.73
N ILE A 237 1.28 11.18 6.10
CA ILE A 237 1.42 10.10 5.11
C ILE A 237 0.20 10.03 4.18
N ALA A 238 -1.01 10.15 4.72
CA ALA A 238 -2.25 10.07 3.94
C ALA A 238 -2.40 11.25 2.96
N ASP A 239 -1.93 12.43 3.32
CA ASP A 239 -1.97 13.64 2.47
C ASP A 239 -0.92 13.63 1.36
N HIS A 240 0.16 12.87 1.53
CA HIS A 240 1.14 12.60 0.47
C HIS A 240 0.67 11.53 -0.54
N CYS A 241 -0.61 11.12 -0.54
CA CYS A 241 -1.19 10.19 -1.51
C CYS A 241 -2.26 10.87 -2.37
N THR A 242 -2.12 10.75 -3.71
CA THR A 242 -3.11 11.22 -4.68
C THR A 242 -4.29 10.26 -4.89
N ILE A 243 -4.27 9.07 -4.28
CA ILE A 243 -5.30 8.04 -4.44
C ILE A 243 -5.50 7.71 -5.94
N CYS A 244 -4.38 7.46 -6.62
CA CYS A 244 -4.37 7.13 -8.04
C CYS A 244 -4.25 5.63 -8.33
N HIS A 245 -4.10 4.80 -7.28
CA HIS A 245 -4.02 3.33 -7.33
C HIS A 245 -2.87 2.74 -8.17
N ARG A 246 -2.02 3.57 -8.77
CA ARG A 246 -0.93 3.14 -9.68
C ARG A 246 0.09 2.20 -9.02
N CYS A 247 0.26 2.26 -7.71
CA CYS A 247 1.21 1.43 -6.99
C CYS A 247 0.77 -0.03 -6.81
N GLU A 248 -0.52 -0.33 -7.01
CA GLU A 248 -1.08 -1.67 -6.86
C GLU A 248 -0.52 -2.63 -7.93
N ALA A 249 -0.65 -2.29 -9.21
CA ALA A 249 -0.25 -3.14 -10.33
C ALA A 249 1.20 -3.68 -10.27
N PRO A 250 2.24 -2.89 -9.95
CA PRO A 250 3.60 -3.41 -9.80
C PRO A 250 3.87 -4.11 -8.45
N CYS A 251 2.90 -4.15 -7.53
CA CYS A 251 3.07 -4.75 -6.21
C CYS A 251 2.85 -6.27 -6.28
N PRO A 252 3.86 -7.11 -5.96
CA PRO A 252 3.72 -8.58 -6.03
C PRO A 252 2.73 -9.16 -5.02
N VAL A 253 2.34 -8.38 -4.02
CA VAL A 253 1.40 -8.74 -2.95
C VAL A 253 0.12 -7.90 -3.00
N ASN A 254 -0.13 -7.19 -4.11
CA ASN A 254 -1.36 -6.43 -4.39
C ASN A 254 -1.76 -5.42 -3.31
N ILE A 255 -0.79 -4.74 -2.69
CA ILE A 255 -1.09 -3.63 -1.76
C ILE A 255 -1.45 -2.38 -2.57
N ASP A 256 -2.70 -1.95 -2.44
CA ASP A 256 -3.15 -0.67 -2.96
C ASP A 256 -3.09 0.43 -1.89
N PHE A 257 -2.06 1.27 -1.97
CA PHE A 257 -1.89 2.37 -1.04
C PHE A 257 -2.94 3.48 -1.21
N GLY A 258 -3.66 3.53 -2.33
CA GLY A 258 -4.82 4.41 -2.52
C GLY A 258 -5.91 4.08 -1.51
N ASP A 259 -6.30 2.81 -1.43
CA ASP A 259 -7.31 2.31 -0.49
C ASP A 259 -6.84 2.41 0.96
N VAL A 260 -5.56 2.09 1.22
CA VAL A 260 -4.95 2.33 2.55
C VAL A 260 -5.11 3.79 2.95
N SER A 261 -4.79 4.73 2.06
CA SER A 261 -4.93 6.17 2.32
C SER A 261 -6.39 6.59 2.56
N ILE A 262 -7.35 6.00 1.86
CA ILE A 262 -8.79 6.24 2.10
C ILE A 262 -9.18 5.78 3.52
N LYS A 263 -8.78 4.55 3.90
CA LYS A 263 -9.04 3.99 5.23
C LYS A 263 -8.38 4.83 6.32
N MET A 264 -7.11 5.23 6.14
CA MET A 264 -6.41 6.17 7.02
C MET A 264 -7.22 7.45 7.24
N LYS A 265 -7.67 8.10 6.16
CA LYS A 265 -8.48 9.32 6.24
C LYS A 265 -9.81 9.07 6.94
N ASN A 266 -10.43 7.91 6.76
CA ASN A 266 -11.67 7.55 7.44
C ASN A 266 -11.52 7.46 8.95
N ILE A 267 -10.48 6.77 9.42
CA ILE A 267 -10.16 6.67 10.85
C ILE A 267 -9.92 8.06 11.43
N LEU A 268 -9.12 8.89 10.75
CA LEU A 268 -8.83 10.26 11.18
C LEU A 268 -10.11 11.10 11.30
N VAL A 269 -11.07 10.94 10.37
CA VAL A 269 -12.37 11.64 10.43
C VAL A 269 -13.20 11.16 11.62
N LYS A 270 -13.30 9.84 11.84
CA LYS A 270 -14.07 9.25 12.94
C LYS A 270 -13.51 9.65 14.31
N GLN A 271 -12.19 9.67 14.44
CA GLN A 271 -11.47 10.08 15.66
C GLN A 271 -11.42 11.61 15.84
N LYS A 272 -11.97 12.39 14.91
CA LYS A 272 -11.93 13.87 14.89
C LYS A 272 -10.50 14.44 14.90
N GLN A 273 -9.53 13.69 14.38
CA GLN A 273 -8.11 14.07 14.25
C GLN A 273 -7.72 14.42 12.80
N ARG A 274 -8.69 14.49 11.88
CA ARG A 274 -8.40 14.81 10.48
C ARG A 274 -8.12 16.29 10.26
N HIS A 275 -6.93 16.61 9.73
CA HIS A 275 -6.51 17.96 9.40
C HIS A 275 -6.78 18.27 7.91
N THR A 276 -7.75 19.13 7.61
CA THR A 276 -8.06 19.53 6.23
C THR A 276 -7.82 21.01 6.00
N ASN A 277 -7.09 21.33 4.94
CA ASN A 277 -6.88 22.71 4.52
C ASN A 277 -8.17 23.34 3.94
N ILE A 278 -8.20 24.68 3.90
CA ILE A 278 -9.37 25.44 3.46
C ILE A 278 -9.73 25.11 2.01
N ALA A 279 -8.74 24.95 1.13
CA ALA A 279 -8.96 24.62 -0.28
C ALA A 279 -9.67 23.28 -0.46
N ALA A 280 -9.31 22.26 0.31
CA ALA A 280 -9.96 20.95 0.32
C ALA A 280 -11.41 21.06 0.82
N LYS A 281 -11.64 21.80 1.93
CA LYS A 281 -13.00 22.03 2.45
C LYS A 281 -13.90 22.73 1.44
N VAL A 282 -13.40 23.78 0.79
CA VAL A 282 -14.13 24.52 -0.25
C VAL A 282 -14.39 23.64 -1.48
N SER A 283 -13.42 22.82 -1.89
CA SER A 283 -13.57 21.90 -3.01
C SER A 283 -14.65 20.85 -2.74
N ILE A 284 -14.64 20.23 -1.56
CA ILE A 284 -15.66 19.28 -1.14
C ILE A 284 -17.04 19.95 -1.03
N ALA A 285 -17.11 21.17 -0.47
CA ALA A 285 -18.36 21.92 -0.41
C ALA A 285 -18.92 22.22 -1.80
N TYR A 286 -18.07 22.64 -2.75
CA TYR A 286 -18.46 22.86 -4.14
C TYR A 286 -18.98 21.57 -4.78
N LEU A 287 -18.30 20.44 -4.60
CA LEU A 287 -18.74 19.14 -5.13
C LEU A 287 -20.07 18.65 -4.53
N ASN A 288 -20.38 19.04 -3.30
CA ASN A 288 -21.65 18.71 -2.64
C ASN A 288 -22.82 19.63 -3.00
N MET A 289 -22.58 20.74 -3.71
CA MET A 289 -23.68 21.60 -4.16
C MET A 289 -24.57 20.85 -5.16
N THR A 290 -25.89 20.95 -4.99
CA THR A 290 -26.91 20.33 -5.84
C THR A 290 -27.76 21.35 -6.59
N LYS A 291 -27.68 22.64 -6.24
CA LYS A 291 -28.47 23.70 -6.89
C LYS A 291 -27.72 24.26 -8.10
N PRO A 292 -28.31 24.29 -9.30
CA PRO A 292 -27.65 24.77 -10.53
C PRO A 292 -27.06 26.18 -10.40
N TRP A 293 -27.79 27.12 -9.80
CA TRP A 293 -27.33 28.50 -9.64
C TRP A 293 -26.11 28.61 -8.71
N GLN A 294 -26.04 27.78 -7.65
CA GLN A 294 -24.91 27.74 -6.73
C GLN A 294 -23.67 27.22 -7.47
N ILE A 295 -23.83 26.11 -8.20
CA ILE A 295 -22.74 25.49 -8.96
C ILE A 295 -22.20 26.45 -10.01
N ASN A 296 -23.08 27.11 -10.77
CA ASN A 296 -22.68 28.09 -11.78
C ASN A 296 -21.95 29.29 -11.17
N LEU A 297 -22.49 29.84 -10.08
CA LEU A 297 -21.87 30.98 -9.38
C LEU A 297 -20.49 30.60 -8.81
N THR A 298 -20.42 29.49 -8.09
CA THR A 298 -19.17 29.03 -7.45
C THR A 298 -18.13 28.65 -8.49
N LYS A 299 -18.52 28.02 -9.60
CA LYS A 299 -17.60 27.77 -10.73
C LYS A 299 -17.03 29.07 -11.28
N LYS A 300 -17.91 30.04 -11.58
CA LYS A 300 -17.49 31.32 -12.15
C LYS A 300 -16.53 32.07 -11.23
N LEU A 301 -16.83 32.12 -9.93
CA LEU A 301 -16.03 32.83 -8.94
C LEU A 301 -14.72 32.10 -8.58
N LEU A 302 -14.78 30.83 -8.22
CA LEU A 302 -13.62 30.11 -7.69
C LEU A 302 -12.74 29.53 -8.79
N ILE A 303 -13.34 29.03 -9.88
CA ILE A 303 -12.61 28.30 -10.91
C ILE A 303 -12.29 29.24 -12.06
N ASP A 304 -13.29 29.83 -12.71
CA ASP A 304 -13.04 30.59 -13.93
C ASP A 304 -12.24 31.88 -13.64
N LEU A 305 -12.62 32.63 -12.60
CA LEU A 305 -11.86 33.82 -12.17
C LEU A 305 -10.58 33.43 -11.42
N GLY A 306 -10.64 32.47 -10.49
CA GLY A 306 -9.48 32.04 -9.71
C GLY A 306 -8.36 31.46 -10.56
N TYR A 307 -8.68 30.59 -11.53
CA TYR A 307 -7.69 29.99 -12.43
C TYR A 307 -7.10 31.04 -13.36
N LYS A 308 -7.91 31.98 -13.89
CA LYS A 308 -7.40 33.09 -14.70
C LYS A 308 -6.44 33.99 -13.90
N ALA A 309 -6.82 34.33 -12.66
CA ALA A 309 -5.99 35.14 -11.78
C ALA A 309 -4.66 34.44 -11.45
N GLN A 310 -4.71 33.18 -11.04
CA GLN A 310 -3.50 32.38 -10.77
C GLN A 310 -2.65 32.22 -12.03
N HIS A 311 -3.26 31.98 -13.19
CA HIS A 311 -2.53 31.79 -14.44
C HIS A 311 -1.81 33.07 -14.87
N ILE A 312 -2.44 34.25 -14.69
CA ILE A 312 -1.78 35.55 -14.89
C ILE A 312 -0.64 35.73 -13.88
N ALA A 313 -0.91 35.50 -12.59
CA ALA A 313 0.10 35.63 -11.54
C ALA A 313 1.30 34.70 -11.75
N SER A 314 1.07 33.46 -12.18
CA SER A 314 2.09 32.47 -12.53
C SER A 314 2.97 32.98 -13.68
N ARG A 315 2.37 33.53 -14.75
CA ARG A 315 3.12 34.10 -15.87
C ARG A 315 3.96 35.31 -15.48
N LEU A 316 3.43 36.20 -14.63
CA LEU A 316 4.12 37.40 -14.17
C LEU A 316 5.24 37.08 -13.17
N SER A 317 5.07 36.05 -12.33
CA SER A 317 6.04 35.66 -11.32
C SER A 317 7.14 34.74 -11.84
N LYS A 318 6.92 34.02 -12.95
CA LYS A 318 7.87 33.06 -13.55
C LYS A 318 9.35 33.53 -13.64
N PRO A 319 9.69 34.78 -14.04
CA PRO A 319 11.08 35.24 -14.08
C PRO A 319 11.70 35.44 -12.68
N LEU A 320 10.88 35.55 -11.63
CA LEU A 320 11.29 35.80 -10.25
C LEU A 320 11.31 34.51 -9.41
N LEU A 321 10.70 33.42 -9.89
CA LEU A 321 10.65 32.14 -9.19
C LEU A 321 11.97 31.37 -9.36
N LYS A 322 12.72 31.20 -8.27
CA LYS A 322 13.84 30.25 -8.25
C LYS A 322 13.29 28.82 -8.25
N LYS A 323 13.60 28.06 -9.30
CA LYS A 323 13.30 26.63 -9.38
C LYS A 323 14.31 25.82 -8.57
N GLN A 324 14.09 25.70 -7.27
CA GLN A 324 14.56 24.53 -6.54
C GLN A 324 13.46 24.09 -5.59
N PRO A 325 12.87 22.89 -5.78
CA PRO A 325 11.99 22.34 -4.78
C PRO A 325 12.80 22.11 -3.50
N ASN A 326 12.33 22.67 -2.39
CA ASN A 326 12.91 22.38 -1.08
C ASN A 326 12.70 20.89 -0.75
N LYS A 327 13.66 20.29 -0.04
CA LYS A 327 13.48 18.96 0.55
C LYS A 327 12.22 18.97 1.44
N THR A 328 11.39 17.95 1.33
CA THR A 328 10.21 17.77 2.20
C THR A 328 10.68 17.29 3.56
N VAL A 329 11.06 18.23 4.43
CA VAL A 329 11.52 18.00 5.82
C VAL A 329 10.54 18.61 6.83
N GLY A 330 9.24 18.45 6.56
CA GLY A 330 8.14 19.00 7.35
C GLY A 330 7.31 20.03 6.59
N ASN A 331 6.59 20.86 7.33
CA ASN A 331 5.62 21.80 6.76
C ASN A 331 6.30 22.90 5.91
N PRO A 332 5.85 23.12 4.66
CA PRO A 332 6.42 24.17 3.82
C PRO A 332 6.04 25.56 4.34
N SER A 333 6.99 26.50 4.29
CA SER A 333 6.73 27.90 4.62
C SER A 333 5.68 28.51 3.68
N ALA A 334 4.97 29.55 4.14
CA ALA A 334 3.95 30.22 3.34
C ALA A 334 4.48 30.72 1.98
N LEU A 335 5.74 31.21 1.94
CA LEU A 335 6.42 31.59 0.71
C LEU A 335 6.61 30.40 -0.24
N THR A 336 7.01 29.24 0.29
CA THR A 336 7.20 28.01 -0.50
C THR A 336 5.87 27.52 -1.08
N GLN A 337 4.80 27.57 -0.30
CA GLN A 337 3.46 27.22 -0.78
C GLN A 337 3.01 28.16 -1.92
N LEU A 338 3.22 29.47 -1.76
CA LEU A 338 2.90 30.46 -2.80
C LEU A 338 3.72 30.22 -4.08
N ILE A 339 5.03 30.00 -3.95
CA ILE A 339 5.92 29.67 -5.09
C ILE A 339 5.42 28.42 -5.80
N THR A 340 5.07 27.37 -5.06
CA THR A 340 4.58 26.10 -5.62
C THR A 340 3.24 26.28 -6.36
N ILE A 341 2.33 27.06 -5.78
CA ILE A 341 1.05 27.39 -6.43
C ILE A 341 1.30 28.16 -7.74
N LEU A 342 2.30 29.05 -7.79
CA LEU A 342 2.59 29.88 -8.97
C LEU A 342 3.54 29.22 -9.99
N ASP A 343 4.22 28.14 -9.64
CA ASP A 343 5.20 27.46 -10.53
C ASP A 343 4.53 26.90 -11.80
N LYS A 344 3.35 26.29 -11.64
CA LYS A 344 2.57 25.75 -12.77
C LYS A 344 1.30 26.57 -13.01
N PRO A 345 1.11 27.12 -14.22
CA PRO A 345 -0.11 27.83 -14.55
C PRO A 345 -1.30 26.86 -14.60
N LEU A 346 -2.41 27.22 -13.95
CA LEU A 346 -3.65 26.46 -13.97
C LEU A 346 -4.30 26.49 -15.37
N PRO A 347 -5.07 25.45 -15.75
CA PRO A 347 -5.73 25.39 -17.04
C PRO A 347 -6.74 26.52 -17.22
N THR A 348 -6.84 27.07 -18.43
CA THR A 348 -7.77 28.16 -18.79
C THR A 348 -8.92 27.71 -19.69
N ASP A 349 -8.90 26.44 -20.13
CA ASP A 349 -9.93 25.81 -20.97
C ASP A 349 -11.17 25.37 -20.18
N THR A 350 -11.23 25.69 -18.87
CA THR A 350 -12.37 25.42 -17.99
C THR A 350 -13.52 26.42 -18.15
N GLY A 351 -13.42 27.44 -19.01
CA GLY A 351 -14.37 28.55 -19.10
C GLY A 351 -15.77 28.23 -19.66
N MET A 352 -16.05 26.98 -20.04
CA MET A 352 -17.40 26.55 -20.42
C MET A 352 -18.29 26.41 -19.19
N ALA A 353 -19.59 26.70 -19.33
CA ALA A 353 -20.57 26.42 -18.29
C ALA A 353 -20.61 24.91 -17.98
N PRO A 354 -21.09 24.49 -16.79
CA PRO A 354 -21.34 23.09 -16.47
C PRO A 354 -22.17 22.39 -17.55
N LEU A 355 -21.93 21.10 -17.78
CA LEU A 355 -22.48 20.34 -18.91
C LEU A 355 -23.98 20.53 -19.10
N ARG A 356 -24.75 20.40 -18.01
CA ARG A 356 -26.22 20.54 -18.05
C ARG A 356 -26.68 21.95 -18.39
N SER A 357 -25.94 22.96 -17.95
CA SER A 357 -26.23 24.36 -18.32
C SER A 357 -26.00 24.59 -19.81
N LEU A 358 -25.04 23.90 -20.44
CA LEU A 358 -24.81 23.98 -21.89
C LEU A 358 -25.94 23.32 -22.69
N LEU A 359 -26.54 22.26 -22.14
CA LEU A 359 -27.68 21.56 -22.75
C LEU A 359 -29.03 22.22 -22.42
N ASN A 360 -29.03 23.32 -21.64
CA ASN A 360 -30.22 23.97 -21.11
C ASN A 360 -31.11 23.06 -20.25
N ILE A 361 -30.51 22.08 -19.56
CA ILE A 361 -31.16 21.11 -18.68
C ILE A 361 -30.93 21.54 -17.24
N ASN A 362 -31.71 22.53 -16.77
CA ASN A 362 -31.53 23.11 -15.44
C ASN A 362 -32.43 22.49 -14.37
N ASP A 363 -33.30 21.56 -14.74
CA ASP A 363 -34.20 20.88 -13.84
C ASP A 363 -33.55 19.64 -13.20
N VAL A 364 -33.97 19.33 -11.96
CA VAL A 364 -33.43 18.23 -11.15
C VAL A 364 -34.36 17.00 -11.18
N GLY A 365 -35.65 17.19 -11.52
CA GLY A 365 -36.67 16.14 -11.52
C GLY A 365 -36.85 15.41 -12.85
N THR A 366 -36.27 15.90 -13.94
CA THR A 366 -36.43 15.32 -15.28
C THR A 366 -35.24 14.46 -15.69
N ILE A 367 -35.53 13.37 -16.39
CA ILE A 367 -34.56 12.48 -17.03
C ILE A 367 -34.56 12.80 -18.52
N PRO A 368 -33.61 13.61 -19.02
CA PRO A 368 -33.57 14.00 -20.42
C PRO A 368 -33.06 12.82 -21.27
N ILE A 369 -33.72 12.62 -22.40
CA ILE A 369 -33.31 11.66 -23.43
C ILE A 369 -32.92 12.45 -24.68
N LEU A 370 -31.64 12.41 -25.02
CA LEU A 370 -31.09 13.08 -26.20
C LEU A 370 -31.08 12.08 -27.35
N ALA A 371 -31.90 12.33 -28.37
CA ALA A 371 -32.02 11.49 -29.55
C ALA A 371 -31.91 12.33 -30.83
N HIS A 372 -31.22 11.81 -31.83
CA HIS A 372 -31.04 12.50 -33.10
C HIS A 372 -32.32 12.37 -33.95
N PRO A 373 -32.89 13.47 -34.46
CA PRO A 373 -34.19 13.45 -35.14
C PRO A 373 -34.24 12.49 -36.32
N ASP A 374 -33.18 12.47 -37.15
CA ASP A 374 -33.17 11.66 -38.38
C ASP A 374 -32.46 10.30 -38.25
N LYS A 375 -31.67 10.10 -37.19
CA LYS A 375 -30.80 8.91 -37.03
C LYS A 375 -31.23 7.98 -35.90
N SER A 376 -32.04 8.48 -34.96
CA SER A 376 -32.57 7.68 -33.86
C SER A 376 -34.01 7.27 -34.17
N ASN A 377 -34.30 5.97 -34.04
CA ASN A 377 -35.63 5.38 -34.23
C ASN A 377 -36.01 4.52 -33.00
N ALA A 378 -37.14 3.81 -33.06
CA ALA A 378 -37.62 2.96 -31.97
C ALA A 378 -36.57 1.92 -31.54
N ASP A 379 -35.88 1.32 -32.50
CA ASP A 379 -34.91 0.23 -32.30
C ASP A 379 -33.48 0.72 -32.03
N SER A 380 -33.22 2.04 -32.09
CA SER A 380 -31.89 2.57 -31.80
C SER A 380 -31.47 2.28 -30.35
N PRO A 381 -30.19 1.91 -30.13
CA PRO A 381 -29.67 1.60 -28.82
C PRO A 381 -29.74 2.82 -27.88
N SER A 382 -29.90 2.54 -26.59
CA SER A 382 -29.92 3.56 -25.53
C SER A 382 -28.74 3.37 -24.59
N VAL A 383 -28.09 4.47 -24.21
CA VAL A 383 -26.96 4.48 -23.27
C VAL A 383 -27.29 5.43 -22.13
N PHE A 384 -27.18 4.94 -20.89
CA PHE A 384 -27.13 5.80 -19.70
C PHE A 384 -25.75 6.40 -19.56
N TYR A 385 -25.64 7.71 -19.78
CA TYR A 385 -24.38 8.42 -19.63
C TYR A 385 -24.32 9.15 -18.30
N PHE A 386 -23.39 8.73 -17.43
CA PHE A 386 -23.13 9.35 -16.13
C PHE A 386 -21.96 10.33 -16.26
N PRO A 387 -22.20 11.63 -16.48
CA PRO A 387 -21.13 12.61 -16.46
C PRO A 387 -20.62 12.72 -15.02
N GLY A 388 -19.46 12.11 -14.74
CA GLY A 388 -18.83 12.24 -13.41
C GLY A 388 -18.61 13.71 -13.03
N CYS A 389 -18.40 14.00 -11.74
CA CYS A 389 -18.31 15.38 -11.25
C CYS A 389 -17.26 16.24 -11.98
N GLY A 390 -16.16 15.64 -12.44
CA GLY A 390 -15.15 16.30 -13.28
C GLY A 390 -15.73 16.76 -14.62
N SER A 391 -16.34 15.85 -15.38
CA SER A 391 -16.94 16.16 -16.69
C SER A 391 -18.21 17.01 -16.58
N GLU A 392 -18.99 16.88 -15.50
CA GLU A 392 -20.22 17.66 -15.33
C GLU A 392 -19.93 19.10 -14.90
N ARG A 393 -18.94 19.31 -14.00
CA ARG A 393 -18.70 20.60 -13.34
C ARG A 393 -17.46 21.34 -13.84
N LEU A 394 -16.38 20.64 -14.18
CA LEU A 394 -15.07 21.26 -14.47
C LEU A 394 -14.73 21.25 -15.96
N TYR A 395 -14.90 20.11 -16.61
CA TYR A 395 -14.45 19.82 -17.97
C TYR A 395 -15.62 19.40 -18.86
N SER A 396 -16.64 20.27 -18.93
CA SER A 396 -17.88 20.06 -19.68
C SER A 396 -17.67 19.67 -21.14
N LYS A 397 -16.58 20.12 -21.75
CA LYS A 397 -16.22 19.78 -23.14
C LYS A 397 -16.09 18.27 -23.37
N ILE A 398 -15.52 17.53 -22.42
CA ILE A 398 -15.34 16.08 -22.52
C ILE A 398 -16.70 15.38 -22.50
N GLY A 399 -17.56 15.78 -21.56
CA GLY A 399 -18.91 15.23 -21.47
C GLY A 399 -19.76 15.55 -22.69
N LEU A 400 -19.71 16.80 -23.16
CA LEU A 400 -20.46 17.25 -24.33
C LEU A 400 -19.97 16.55 -25.60
N ALA A 401 -18.66 16.39 -25.79
CA ALA A 401 -18.12 15.67 -26.94
C ALA A 401 -18.55 14.20 -26.95
N THR A 402 -18.57 13.55 -25.78
CA THR A 402 -19.04 12.17 -25.65
C THR A 402 -20.52 12.05 -26.01
N ILE A 403 -21.36 12.95 -25.49
CA ILE A 403 -22.79 13.00 -25.81
C ILE A 403 -23.00 13.27 -27.31
N ALA A 404 -22.29 14.25 -27.87
CA ALA A 404 -22.39 14.61 -29.28
C ALA A 404 -22.00 13.44 -30.21
N LEU A 405 -20.95 12.70 -29.86
CA LEU A 405 -20.53 11.50 -30.59
C LEU A 405 -21.65 10.46 -30.61
N LEU A 406 -22.19 10.10 -29.44
CA LEU A 406 -23.28 9.12 -29.33
C LEU A 406 -24.54 9.58 -30.08
N TYR A 407 -24.91 10.85 -29.89
CA TYR A 407 -26.02 11.49 -30.57
C TYR A 407 -25.89 11.41 -32.10
N HIS A 408 -24.73 11.75 -32.67
CA HIS A 408 -24.51 11.71 -34.12
C HIS A 408 -24.41 10.29 -34.71
N GLN A 409 -24.20 9.27 -33.87
CA GLN A 409 -24.28 7.86 -34.24
C GLN A 409 -25.71 7.30 -34.16
N GLY A 410 -26.71 8.12 -33.79
CA GLY A 410 -28.11 7.70 -33.66
C GLY A 410 -28.43 6.99 -32.34
N VAL A 411 -27.49 6.96 -31.40
CA VAL A 411 -27.70 6.38 -30.06
C VAL A 411 -28.52 7.34 -29.20
N LYS A 412 -29.53 6.83 -28.49
CA LYS A 412 -30.31 7.61 -27.52
C LYS A 412 -29.49 7.74 -26.24
N VAL A 413 -29.15 8.95 -25.83
CA VAL A 413 -28.38 9.21 -24.62
C VAL A 413 -29.34 9.60 -23.49
N VAL A 414 -29.42 8.77 -22.47
CA VAL A 414 -30.20 9.05 -21.26
C VAL A 414 -29.26 9.65 -20.22
N LEU A 415 -29.53 10.88 -19.77
CA LEU A 415 -28.81 11.44 -18.63
C LEU A 415 -29.60 11.16 -17.35
N PRO A 416 -28.96 10.64 -16.29
CA PRO A 416 -29.64 10.36 -15.03
C PRO A 416 -30.07 11.67 -14.34
N PRO A 417 -30.77 11.63 -13.19
CA PRO A 417 -31.06 12.82 -12.39
C PRO A 417 -29.83 13.69 -12.13
N SER A 418 -30.04 15.00 -12.05
CA SER A 418 -28.96 15.99 -11.90
C SER A 418 -28.17 15.78 -10.60
N TYR A 419 -26.84 15.89 -10.71
CA TYR A 419 -25.91 15.95 -9.58
C TYR A 419 -25.84 14.70 -8.68
N LEU A 420 -26.08 13.52 -9.23
CA LEU A 420 -25.79 12.26 -8.57
C LEU A 420 -24.28 12.13 -8.30
N CYS A 421 -23.91 12.02 -7.02
CA CYS A 421 -22.54 11.80 -6.60
C CYS A 421 -22.26 10.30 -6.55
N CYS A 422 -21.16 9.84 -7.14
CA CYS A 422 -20.71 8.46 -7.00
C CYS A 422 -20.09 8.16 -5.61
N GLY A 423 -20.11 9.13 -4.69
CA GLY A 423 -19.53 9.00 -3.35
C GLY A 423 -18.00 9.08 -3.29
N TYR A 424 -17.30 8.84 -4.40
CA TYR A 424 -15.84 8.74 -4.44
C TYR A 424 -15.10 9.96 -3.84
N PRO A 425 -15.48 11.24 -4.11
CA PRO A 425 -14.82 12.38 -3.48
C PRO A 425 -15.01 12.43 -1.95
N GLN A 426 -16.15 11.95 -1.44
CA GLN A 426 -16.41 11.87 0.00
C GLN A 426 -15.58 10.76 0.63
N ALA A 427 -15.58 9.56 0.03
CA ALA A 427 -14.75 8.44 0.46
C ALA A 427 -13.26 8.82 0.47
N SER A 428 -12.76 9.42 -0.61
CA SER A 428 -11.38 9.91 -0.74
C SER A 428 -10.98 10.95 0.30
N ALA A 429 -11.96 11.68 0.84
CA ALA A 429 -11.77 12.64 1.94
C ALA A 429 -11.91 12.01 3.34
N GLY A 430 -12.15 10.69 3.43
CA GLY A 430 -12.39 9.93 4.66
C GLY A 430 -13.86 9.87 5.10
N ASN A 431 -14.78 10.52 4.39
CA ASN A 431 -16.20 10.60 4.78
C ASN A 431 -17.03 9.44 4.21
N GLU A 432 -16.79 8.22 4.70
CA GLU A 432 -17.50 7.01 4.25
C GLU A 432 -19.02 7.09 4.45
N ALA A 433 -19.49 7.70 5.55
CA ALA A 433 -20.92 7.88 5.79
C ALA A 433 -21.62 8.78 4.74
N LYS A 434 -20.85 9.64 4.05
CA LYS A 434 -21.36 10.53 2.98
C LYS A 434 -21.08 9.99 1.58
N SER A 435 -20.41 8.84 1.46
CA SER A 435 -20.09 8.23 0.17
C SER A 435 -21.09 7.17 -0.27
N LYS A 436 -22.06 6.81 0.58
CA LYS A 436 -23.09 5.80 0.31
C LYS A 436 -24.37 6.42 -0.24
#